data_AF-A0A0B1TNB9-F1
#
_entry.id   AF-A0A0B1TNB9-F1
#
_cell.length_a   1.000
_cell.length_b   1.000
_cell.length_c   1.000
_cell.angle_alpha   90.00
_cell.angle_beta   90.00
_cell.angle_gamma   90.00
#
_symmetry.space_group_name_H-M   'P 1'
#
loop_
_entity.id
_entity.type
_entity.pdbx_description
1 polymer ?
#
loop_
_entity_poly.entity_id
_entity_poly.type
_entity_poly.pdbx_seq_one_letter_code
_entity_poly.pdbx_strand_id
1 'polypeptide(L)'
;MVTVETVMCVLMPFLFRQYCTKRTTWLFLVVSLSLSTLLHLTLVFTTEITTHPVAIVHHSVPEKNSTCWFIQSMYLLVMRGSSAYEVIQKVYYWIQTTVAIIIPTVAMLICSILIVKQFTFK
;
A
#
# COMPACT_ATOMS: atom_id res chain seq x y z
N MET A 1 12.24 3.79 5.37
CA MET A 1 12.97 4.87 6.06
C MET A 1 14.21 4.34 6.76
N VAL A 2 14.06 3.37 7.68
CA VAL A 2 15.18 2.74 8.41
C VAL A 2 16.30 2.26 7.48
N THR A 3 15.95 1.63 6.36
CA THR A 3 16.93 1.11 5.39
C THR A 3 17.71 2.18 4.62
N VAL A 4 17.16 3.38 4.43
CA VAL A 4 17.84 4.46 3.70
C VAL A 4 18.75 5.26 4.63
N GLU A 5 18.32 5.45 5.89
CA GLU A 5 19.16 6.06 6.92
C GLU A 5 20.37 5.19 7.26
N THR A 6 20.18 3.87 7.43
CA THR A 6 21.31 2.95 7.68
C THR A 6 22.27 2.88 6.51
N VAL A 7 21.75 2.92 5.28
CA VAL A 7 22.55 3.00 4.05
C VAL A 7 23.37 4.28 3.96
N MET A 8 22.75 5.44 4.22
CA MET A 8 23.42 6.74 4.18
C MET A 8 24.47 6.90 5.29
N CYS A 9 24.19 6.36 6.50
CA CYS A 9 25.15 6.27 7.60
C CYS A 9 26.46 5.58 7.20
N VAL A 10 26.37 4.50 6.42
CA VAL A 10 27.51 3.65 6.10
C VAL A 10 28.28 4.15 4.87
N LEU A 11 27.60 4.70 3.87
CA LEU A 11 28.21 5.11 2.60
C LEU A 11 28.90 6.47 2.62
N MET A 12 28.26 7.46 3.23
CA MET A 12 28.76 8.83 3.24
C MET A 12 28.53 9.44 4.62
N PRO A 13 29.36 9.07 5.62
CA PRO A 13 29.19 9.54 7.00
C PRO A 13 29.20 11.08 7.12
N PHE A 14 29.90 11.78 6.22
CA PHE A 14 29.95 13.25 6.17
C PHE A 14 28.68 13.88 5.58
N LEU A 15 28.11 13.32 4.49
CA LEU A 15 26.83 13.78 3.95
C LEU A 15 25.67 13.39 4.87
N PHE A 16 25.74 12.24 5.53
CA PHE A 16 24.77 11.86 6.57
C PHE A 16 24.75 12.89 7.71
N ARG A 17 25.90 13.37 8.16
CA ARG A 17 25.96 14.39 9.23
C ARG A 17 25.34 15.74 8.80
N GLN A 18 25.31 16.04 7.50
CA GLN A 18 24.72 17.26 6.93
C GLN A 18 23.24 17.09 6.54
N TYR A 19 22.84 15.91 6.05
CA TYR A 19 21.47 15.58 5.63
C TYR A 19 20.60 15.04 6.76
N CYS A 20 21.17 14.49 7.83
CA CYS A 20 20.44 13.97 8.99
C CYS A 20 20.15 15.08 10.00
N THR A 21 19.62 16.21 9.53
CA THR A 21 19.02 17.22 10.41
C THR A 21 17.60 16.80 10.74
N LYS A 22 17.15 17.04 11.99
CA LYS A 22 15.77 16.71 12.42
C LYS A 22 14.70 17.22 11.45
N ARG A 23 14.96 18.33 10.75
CA ARG A 23 14.03 18.97 9.82
C ARG A 23 13.88 18.20 8.50
N THR A 24 14.96 17.69 7.93
CA THR A 24 14.94 16.97 6.64
C THR A 24 14.36 15.57 6.81
N THR A 25 14.68 14.86 7.89
CA THR A 25 14.07 13.56 8.20
C THR A 25 12.57 13.68 8.42
N TRP A 26 12.12 14.73 9.14
CA TRP A 26 10.70 15.00 9.31
C TRP A 26 10.00 15.36 7.99
N LEU A 27 10.66 16.12 7.12
CA LEU A 27 10.14 16.43 5.77
C LEU A 27 9.99 15.15 4.93
N PHE A 28 11.01 14.28 4.92
CA PHE A 28 10.94 12.98 4.24
C PHE A 28 9.83 12.10 4.79
N LEU A 29 9.64 12.07 6.12
CA LEU A 29 8.52 11.36 6.75
C LEU A 29 7.18 11.87 6.24
N VAL A 30 6.95 13.18 6.29
CA VAL A 30 5.70 13.80 5.84
C VAL A 30 5.45 13.53 4.36
N VAL A 31 6.46 13.64 3.51
CA VAL A 31 6.34 13.35 2.07
C VAL A 31 6.04 11.86 1.82
N SER A 32 6.70 10.95 2.54
CA SER A 32 6.44 9.52 2.39
C SER A 32 5.04 9.14 2.88
N LEU A 33 4.60 9.73 3.98
CA LEU A 33 3.27 9.54 4.54
C LEU A 33 2.21 10.08 3.57
N SER A 34 2.37 11.31 3.09
CA SER A 34 1.42 11.92 2.16
C SER A 34 1.32 11.12 0.87
N LEU A 35 2.45 10.72 0.29
CA LEU A 35 2.47 9.88 -0.92
C LEU A 35 1.79 8.52 -0.69
N SER A 36 2.03 7.88 0.45
CA SER A 36 1.36 6.62 0.82
C SER A 36 -0.15 6.81 0.97
N THR A 37 -0.59 7.88 1.66
CA THR A 37 -2.02 8.18 1.80
C THR A 37 -2.67 8.46 0.45
N LEU A 38 -2.02 9.21 -0.45
CA LEU A 38 -2.53 9.47 -1.80
C LEU A 38 -2.69 8.16 -2.58
N LEU A 39 -1.68 7.29 -2.52
CA LEU A 39 -1.71 6.01 -3.21
C LEU A 39 -2.93 5.19 -2.74
N HIS A 40 -3.09 5.01 -1.43
CA HIS A 40 -4.19 4.21 -0.87
C HIS A 40 -5.56 4.87 -1.02
N LEU A 41 -5.62 6.21 -1.07
CA LEU A 41 -6.86 6.95 -1.33
C LEU A 41 -7.42 6.64 -2.72
N THR A 42 -6.55 6.47 -3.72
CA THR A 42 -6.95 6.03 -5.07
C THR A 42 -7.77 4.75 -5.03
N LEU A 43 -7.43 3.83 -4.13
CA LEU A 43 -8.09 2.53 -3.99
C LEU A 43 -9.54 2.69 -3.53
N VAL A 44 -9.80 3.63 -2.61
CA VAL A 44 -11.15 3.96 -2.11
C VAL A 44 -12.05 4.47 -3.24
N PHE A 45 -11.50 5.28 -4.15
CA PHE A 45 -12.27 5.81 -5.28
C PHE A 45 -12.53 4.78 -6.39
N THR A 46 -11.71 3.73 -6.47
CA THR A 46 -11.86 2.66 -7.49
C THR A 46 -12.74 1.49 -7.04
N THR A 47 -12.96 1.34 -5.73
CA THR A 47 -13.80 0.28 -5.15
C THR A 47 -15.27 0.71 -5.07
N GLU A 48 -16.17 -0.17 -5.50
CA GLU A 48 -17.61 -0.05 -5.30
C GLU A 48 -18.11 -1.14 -4.35
N ILE A 49 -19.16 -0.84 -3.60
CA ILE A 49 -19.84 -1.82 -2.76
C ILE A 49 -20.94 -2.46 -3.60
N THR A 50 -20.78 -3.74 -3.95
CA THR A 50 -21.83 -4.51 -4.61
C THR A 50 -22.55 -5.39 -3.60
N THR A 51 -23.87 -5.49 -3.74
CA THR A 51 -24.71 -6.38 -2.93
C THR A 51 -24.98 -7.65 -3.72
N HIS A 52 -24.51 -8.79 -3.23
CA HIS A 52 -24.84 -10.08 -3.80
C HIS A 52 -25.84 -10.81 -2.88
N PRO A 53 -26.99 -11.28 -3.40
CA PRO A 53 -27.93 -12.07 -2.61
C PRO A 53 -27.31 -13.44 -2.33
N VAL A 54 -27.15 -13.80 -1.05
CA VAL A 54 -26.51 -15.06 -0.63
C VAL A 54 -27.55 -16.15 -0.38
N ALA A 55 -28.67 -15.80 0.27
CA ALA A 55 -29.74 -16.74 0.54
C ALA A 55 -31.07 -16.01 0.76
N ILE A 56 -32.17 -16.71 0.45
CA ILE A 56 -33.51 -16.29 0.86
C ILE A 56 -33.81 -16.98 2.18
N VAL A 57 -33.90 -16.21 3.26
CA VAL A 57 -34.16 -16.74 4.59
C VAL A 57 -35.64 -16.57 4.90
N HIS A 58 -36.25 -17.66 5.34
CA HIS A 58 -37.64 -17.67 5.77
C HIS A 58 -37.73 -17.35 7.25
N HIS A 59 -38.54 -16.36 7.62
CA HIS A 59 -38.95 -16.18 9.00
C HIS A 59 -40.43 -16.49 9.13
N SER A 60 -40.76 -17.54 9.88
CA SER A 60 -42.12 -17.76 10.36
C SER A 60 -42.34 -16.83 11.56
N VAL A 61 -43.34 -15.95 11.46
CA VAL A 61 -43.79 -15.14 12.59
C VAL A 61 -44.90 -15.94 13.28
N PRO A 62 -44.68 -16.47 14.50
CA PRO A 62 -45.60 -17.41 15.14
C PRO A 62 -46.96 -16.78 15.46
N GLU A 63 -47.06 -15.45 15.51
CA GLU A 63 -48.24 -14.73 15.96
C GLU A 63 -49.27 -14.43 14.85
N LYS A 64 -48.93 -14.58 13.56
CA LYS A 64 -49.81 -14.17 12.44
C LYS A 64 -49.95 -15.16 11.28
N ASN A 65 -49.37 -16.37 11.34
CA ASN A 65 -49.38 -17.34 10.22
C ASN A 65 -48.92 -16.74 8.88
N SER A 66 -48.13 -15.67 8.93
CA SER A 66 -47.59 -14.99 7.75
C SER A 66 -46.15 -15.41 7.56
N THR A 67 -45.80 -15.88 6.36
CA THR A 67 -44.42 -16.14 5.97
C THR A 67 -43.82 -14.85 5.43
N CYS A 68 -42.80 -14.33 6.11
CA CYS A 68 -42.02 -13.20 5.62
C CYS A 68 -40.70 -13.73 5.04
N TRP A 69 -40.35 -13.21 3.87
CA TRP A 69 -39.17 -13.59 3.12
C TRP A 69 -38.25 -12.38 3.11
N PHE A 70 -37.04 -12.53 3.62
CA PHE A 70 -36.03 -11.49 3.47
C PHE A 70 -34.81 -12.06 2.74
N ILE A 71 -34.26 -11.24 1.86
CA ILE A 71 -33.06 -11.57 1.11
C ILE A 71 -31.87 -11.23 2.01
N GLN A 72 -31.11 -12.25 2.42
CA GLN A 72 -29.85 -12.04 3.10
C GLN A 72 -28.80 -11.66 2.06
N SER A 73 -28.47 -10.36 2.03
CA SER A 73 -27.47 -9.80 1.13
C SER A 73 -26.10 -9.76 1.80
N MET A 74 -25.06 -10.11 1.06
CA MET A 74 -23.67 -9.87 1.45
C MET A 74 -23.15 -8.66 0.68
N TYR A 75 -22.43 -7.80 1.40
CA TYR A 75 -21.73 -6.66 0.83
C TYR A 75 -20.32 -7.10 0.46
N LEU A 76 -20.00 -7.05 -0.83
CA LEU A 76 -18.66 -7.31 -1.35
C LEU A 76 -18.07 -6.01 -1.87
N LEU A 77 -16.82 -5.76 -1.51
CA LEU A 77 -16.01 -4.70 -2.12
C LEU A 77 -15.49 -5.23 -3.45
N VAL A 78 -16.03 -4.70 -4.55
CA VAL A 78 -15.66 -5.10 -5.91
C VAL A 78 -15.14 -3.87 -6.65
N MET A 79 -14.15 -4.06 -7.52
CA MET A 79 -13.64 -2.96 -8.34
C MET A 79 -14.68 -2.55 -9.37
N ARG A 80 -14.82 -1.24 -9.60
CA ARG A 80 -15.76 -0.69 -10.58
C ARG A 80 -15.54 -1.31 -11.97
N GLY A 81 -16.57 -1.94 -12.52
CA GLY A 81 -16.51 -2.79 -13.72
C GLY A 81 -16.39 -2.03 -15.05
N SER A 82 -15.43 -1.12 -15.18
CA SER A 82 -15.10 -0.49 -16.47
C SER A 82 -13.65 -0.78 -16.87
N SER A 83 -13.41 -0.93 -18.17
CA SER A 83 -12.09 -1.25 -18.74
C SER A 83 -11.00 -0.24 -18.33
N ALA A 84 -11.38 1.01 -18.05
CA ALA A 84 -10.45 2.02 -17.54
C ALA A 84 -9.94 1.68 -16.13
N TYR A 85 -10.79 1.14 -15.26
CA TYR A 85 -10.41 0.80 -13.88
C TYR A 85 -9.50 -0.42 -13.79
N GLU A 86 -9.63 -1.38 -14.71
CA GLU A 86 -8.69 -2.51 -14.80
C GLU A 86 -7.26 -2.05 -15.13
N VAL A 87 -7.13 -1.07 -16.04
CA VAL A 87 -5.83 -0.48 -16.39
C VAL A 87 -5.26 0.27 -15.20
N ILE A 88 -6.08 1.11 -14.54
CA ILE A 88 -5.68 1.86 -13.34
C ILE A 88 -5.19 0.90 -12.25
N GLN A 89 -5.91 -0.20 -12.03
CA GLN A 89 -5.55 -1.20 -11.02
C GLN A 89 -4.21 -1.89 -11.34
N LYS A 90 -3.99 -2.29 -12.60
CA LYS A 90 -2.69 -2.87 -13.01
C LYS A 90 -1.55 -1.88 -12.77
N VAL A 91 -1.71 -0.64 -13.23
CA VAL A 91 -0.70 0.41 -13.05
C VAL A 91 -0.43 0.66 -11.57
N TYR A 92 -1.48 0.72 -10.75
CA TYR A 92 -1.37 0.88 -9.31
C TYR A 92 -0.52 -0.23 -8.66
N TYR A 93 -0.80 -1.49 -8.97
CA TYR A 93 -0.01 -2.62 -8.43
C TYR A 93 1.45 -2.59 -8.89
N TRP A 94 1.71 -2.22 -10.14
CA TRP A 94 3.07 -2.07 -10.65
C TRP A 94 3.84 -0.97 -9.91
N ILE A 95 3.21 0.19 -9.69
CA ILE A 95 3.81 1.30 -8.95
C ILE A 95 4.08 0.87 -7.50
N GLN A 96 3.10 0.28 -6.82
CA GLN A 96 3.24 -0.16 -5.45
C GLN A 96 4.38 -1.18 -5.29
N THR A 97 4.45 -2.18 -6.18
CA THR A 97 5.51 -3.20 -6.16
C THR A 97 6.89 -2.58 -6.38
N THR A 98 7.00 -1.66 -7.34
CA THR A 98 8.27 -1.00 -7.67
C THR A 98 8.76 -0.14 -6.50
N VAL A 99 7.89 0.70 -5.94
CA VAL A 99 8.26 1.64 -4.88
C VAL A 99 8.49 0.95 -3.54
N ALA A 100 7.68 -0.05 -3.20
CA ALA A 100 7.76 -0.70 -1.90
C ALA A 100 8.80 -1.83 -1.83
N ILE A 101 9.11 -2.50 -2.96
CA ILE A 101 9.94 -3.70 -2.97
C ILE A 101 11.20 -3.50 -3.81
N ILE A 102 11.06 -3.11 -5.09
CA ILE A 102 12.20 -3.06 -6.01
C ILE A 102 13.20 -1.97 -5.61
N ILE A 103 12.73 -0.74 -5.38
CA ILE A 103 13.61 0.38 -5.03
C ILE A 103 14.41 0.11 -3.74
N PRO A 104 13.79 -0.32 -2.62
CA PRO A 104 14.55 -0.62 -1.40
C PRO A 104 15.53 -1.78 -1.55
N THR A 105 15.19 -2.82 -2.32
CA THR A 105 16.07 -3.98 -2.51
C THR A 105 17.28 -3.63 -3.39
N VAL A 106 17.09 -2.90 -4.48
CA VAL A 106 18.19 -2.39 -5.32
C VAL A 106 19.09 -1.47 -4.51
N ALA A 107 18.51 -0.56 -3.72
CA ALA A 107 19.28 0.29 -2.82
C ALA A 107 20.13 -0.56 -1.85
N MET A 108 19.53 -1.50 -1.12
CA MET A 108 20.27 -2.37 -0.18
C MET A 108 21.39 -3.16 -0.87
N LEU A 109 21.17 -3.65 -2.10
CA LEU A 109 22.16 -4.39 -2.86
C LEU A 109 23.37 -3.51 -3.24
N ILE A 110 23.11 -2.31 -3.77
CA ILE A 110 24.17 -1.34 -4.10
C ILE A 110 24.98 -1.00 -2.84
N CYS A 111 24.31 -0.76 -1.72
CA CYS A 111 24.97 -0.41 -0.47
C CYS A 111 25.83 -1.55 0.07
N SER A 112 25.33 -2.79 0.00
CA SER A 112 26.11 -3.98 0.37
C SER A 112 27.38 -4.12 -0.47
N ILE A 113 27.29 -3.89 -1.79
CA ILE A 113 28.45 -3.95 -2.69
C ILE A 113 29.48 -2.88 -2.33
N LEU A 114 29.04 -1.66 -2.07
CA LEU A 114 29.92 -0.54 -1.73
C LEU A 114 30.63 -0.74 -0.38
N ILE A 115 29.94 -1.32 0.61
CA ILE A 115 30.54 -1.72 1.89
C ILE A 115 31.64 -2.75 1.66
N VAL A 116 31.34 -3.83 0.94
CA VAL A 116 32.32 -4.88 0.63
C VAL A 116 33.53 -4.29 -0.10
N LYS A 117 33.32 -3.43 -1.09
CA LYS A 117 34.40 -2.73 -1.81
C LYS A 117 35.31 -1.94 -0.88
N GLN A 118 34.74 -1.23 0.11
CA GLN A 118 35.53 -0.45 1.07
C GLN A 118 36.40 -1.31 1.98
N PHE A 119 35.90 -2.47 2.41
CA PHE A 119 36.65 -3.39 3.27
C PHE A 119 37.64 -4.28 2.50
N THR A 120 37.43 -4.51 1.19
CA THR A 120 38.30 -5.39 0.38
C THR A 120 39.50 -4.64 -0.24
N PHE A 121 39.39 -3.34 -0.48
CA PHE A 121 40.45 -2.52 -1.09
C PHE A 121 41.27 -1.70 -0.06
N LYS A 122 41.21 -2.08 1.22
CA LYS A 122 42.05 -1.51 2.28
C LYS A 122 43.20 -2.46 2.59
#